data_AF-A0A2T0L113-F1
#
_entry.id   AF-A0A2T0L113-F1
#
_cell.length_a   1.000
_cell.length_b   1.000
_cell.length_c   1.000
_cell.angle_alpha   90.00
_cell.angle_beta   90.00
_cell.angle_gamma   90.00
#
_symmetry.space_group_name_H-M   'P 1'
#
loop_
_entity.id
_entity.type
_entity.pdbx_description
1 polymer ?
#
loop_
_entity_poly.entity_id
_entity_poly.type
_entity_poly.pdbx_seq_one_letter_code
_entity_poly.pdbx_strand_id
1 'polypeptide(L)'
;MFRAFTVIAIGIALLVAASLTAMNTRHFVLSSVVVPGRVVALNAGGSHPRVAFVTRRGERLSYPEGGFIFDMKVGDVVQVRYAEDEPLQTATLDKVGTIWFGPILLALLGGGFLAAGLLSWLRTRRKGGEHVVVKTKSRAVFH
;
A
#
# COMPACT_ATOMS: atom_id res chain seq x y z
N MET A 1 7.75 -3.66 -28.13
CA MET A 1 6.94 -4.72 -27.48
C MET A 1 7.54 -5.13 -26.13
N PHE A 2 8.83 -5.50 -26.04
CA PHE A 2 9.50 -5.91 -24.79
C PHE A 2 9.28 -4.93 -23.60
N ARG A 3 9.40 -3.62 -23.84
CA ARG A 3 9.19 -2.58 -22.81
C ARG A 3 7.78 -2.54 -22.21
N ALA A 4 6.75 -2.94 -22.97
CA ALA A 4 5.38 -2.97 -22.44
C ALA A 4 5.18 -4.19 -21.53
N PHE A 5 5.76 -5.34 -21.92
CA PHE A 5 5.70 -6.56 -21.11
C PHE A 5 6.46 -6.43 -19.78
N THR A 6 7.61 -5.76 -19.76
CA THR A 6 8.34 -5.52 -18.51
C THR A 6 7.54 -4.66 -17.53
N VAL A 7 6.90 -3.60 -18.03
CA VAL A 7 6.05 -2.70 -17.23
C VAL A 7 4.83 -3.44 -16.68
N ILE A 8 4.19 -4.29 -17.49
CA ILE A 8 3.08 -5.15 -17.06
C ILE A 8 3.54 -6.13 -15.97
N ALA A 9 4.69 -6.80 -16.17
CA ALA A 9 5.22 -7.77 -15.21
C ALA A 9 5.52 -7.12 -13.85
N ILE A 10 6.10 -5.91 -13.84
CA ILE A 10 6.31 -5.13 -12.62
C ILE A 10 4.96 -4.80 -11.94
N GLY A 11 3.97 -4.36 -12.72
CA GLY A 11 2.63 -4.08 -12.20
C GLY A 11 1.99 -5.30 -11.54
N ILE A 12 2.07 -6.47 -12.18
CA ILE A 12 1.55 -7.74 -11.62
C ILE A 12 2.30 -8.11 -10.33
N ALA A 13 3.63 -8.02 -10.31
CA ALA A 13 4.42 -8.34 -9.12
C ALA A 13 4.04 -7.45 -7.92
N LEU A 14 3.85 -6.14 -8.16
CA LEU A 14 3.40 -5.21 -7.13
C LEU A 14 1.98 -5.52 -6.65
N LEU A 15 1.06 -5.91 -7.54
CA LEU A 15 -0.31 -6.31 -7.16
C LEU A 15 -0.34 -7.62 -6.36
N VAL A 16 0.53 -8.58 -6.68
CA VAL A 16 0.70 -9.80 -5.87
C VAL A 16 1.21 -9.43 -4.48
N ALA A 17 2.23 -8.58 -4.39
CA ALA A 17 2.72 -8.08 -3.10
C ALA A 17 1.64 -7.32 -2.32
N ALA A 18 0.85 -6.47 -2.98
CA ALA A 18 -0.30 -5.78 -2.39
C ALA A 18 -1.34 -6.76 -1.84
N SER A 19 -1.63 -7.84 -2.57
CA SER A 19 -2.61 -8.86 -2.15
C SER A 19 -2.12 -9.64 -0.93
N LEU A 20 -0.86 -10.09 -0.94
CA LEU A 20 -0.26 -10.80 0.18
C LEU A 20 -0.20 -9.93 1.44
N THR A 21 0.24 -8.68 1.30
CA THR A 21 0.24 -7.72 2.42
C THR A 21 -1.16 -7.42 2.92
N ALA A 22 -2.15 -7.23 2.04
CA ALA A 22 -3.55 -7.04 2.42
C ALA A 22 -4.12 -8.24 3.19
N MET A 23 -3.78 -9.48 2.79
CA MET A 23 -4.19 -10.69 3.49
C MET A 23 -3.59 -10.76 4.90
N ASN A 24 -2.30 -10.46 5.03
CA ASN A 24 -1.62 -10.40 6.33
C ASN A 24 -2.21 -9.31 7.22
N THR A 25 -2.42 -8.11 6.68
CA THR A 25 -3.07 -7.01 7.39
C THR A 25 -4.49 -7.39 7.84
N ARG A 26 -5.26 -8.06 6.97
CA ARG A 26 -6.60 -8.54 7.32
C ARG A 26 -6.56 -9.57 8.45
N HIS A 27 -5.65 -10.54 8.38
CA HIS A 27 -5.46 -11.51 9.45
C HIS A 27 -5.11 -10.81 10.77
N PHE A 28 -4.15 -9.88 10.74
CA PHE A 28 -3.78 -9.07 11.89
C PHE A 28 -4.97 -8.31 12.48
N VAL A 29 -5.78 -7.62 11.66
CA VAL A 29 -6.96 -6.88 12.15
C VAL A 29 -7.98 -7.80 12.82
N LEU A 30 -8.14 -9.04 12.33
CA LEU A 30 -9.08 -10.01 12.87
C LEU A 30 -8.57 -10.71 14.14
N SER A 31 -7.25 -10.89 14.27
CA SER A 31 -6.63 -11.61 15.40
C SER A 31 -6.05 -10.69 16.48
N SER A 32 -6.08 -9.37 16.29
CA SER A 32 -5.53 -8.39 17.22
C SER A 32 -6.57 -7.88 18.21
N VAL A 33 -6.07 -7.31 19.29
CA VAL A 33 -6.88 -6.64 20.31
C VAL A 33 -6.67 -5.14 20.25
N VAL A 34 -7.69 -4.40 20.66
CA VAL A 34 -7.66 -2.94 20.74
C VAL A 34 -7.80 -2.52 22.20
N VAL A 35 -6.95 -1.59 22.62
CA VAL A 35 -6.94 -1.02 23.96
C VAL A 35 -6.73 0.50 23.89
N PRO A 36 -7.21 1.26 24.89
CA PRO A 36 -6.88 2.67 24.99
C PRO A 36 -5.38 2.87 25.28
N GLY A 37 -4.79 3.84 24.59
CA GLY A 37 -3.44 4.34 24.81
C GLY A 37 -3.41 5.86 24.91
N ARG A 38 -2.22 6.40 25.20
CA ARG A 38 -1.97 7.84 25.25
C ARG A 38 -0.67 8.22 24.56
N VAL A 39 -0.68 9.35 23.89
CA VAL A 39 0.56 9.96 23.38
C VAL A 39 1.34 10.53 24.56
N VAL A 40 2.54 10.00 24.79
CA VAL A 40 3.40 10.40 25.93
C VAL A 40 4.52 11.35 25.52
N ALA A 41 4.92 11.34 24.27
CA ALA A 41 5.95 12.24 23.74
C ALA A 41 5.79 12.43 22.23
N LEU A 42 6.37 13.50 21.70
CA LEU A 42 6.52 13.75 20.26
C LEU A 42 8.02 13.78 19.98
N ASN A 43 8.57 12.71 19.37
CA ASN A 43 10.02 12.61 19.19
C ASN A 43 10.54 13.54 18.09
N ALA A 44 9.71 13.81 17.07
CA ALA A 44 10.04 14.69 15.95
C ALA A 44 8.77 15.37 15.40
N GLY A 45 8.05 16.09 16.27
CA GLY A 45 6.77 16.74 15.92
C GLY A 45 5.58 15.77 15.88
N GLY A 46 4.41 16.28 15.48
CA GLY A 46 3.12 15.59 15.56
C GLY A 46 2.96 14.33 14.69
N SER A 47 3.94 14.02 13.84
CA SER A 47 3.97 12.82 12.99
C SER A 47 4.79 11.66 13.54
N HIS A 48 5.54 11.89 14.62
CA HIS A 48 6.35 10.85 15.27
C HIS A 48 6.04 10.77 16.77
N PRO A 49 4.78 10.52 17.16
CA PRO A 49 4.43 10.36 18.56
C PRO A 49 4.97 9.04 19.11
N ARG A 50 5.30 9.07 20.40
CA ARG A 50 5.46 7.88 21.22
C ARG A 50 4.14 7.63 21.94
N VAL A 51 3.59 6.44 21.78
CA VAL A 51 2.33 6.04 22.39
C VAL A 51 2.61 5.05 23.50
N ALA A 52 2.01 5.26 24.67
CA ALA A 52 2.01 4.31 25.77
C ALA A 52 0.62 3.71 25.94
N PHE A 53 0.56 2.41 26.24
CA PHE A 53 -0.67 1.69 26.46
C PHE A 53 -0.47 0.59 27.51
N VAL A 54 -1.58 0.02 27.98
CA VAL A 54 -1.57 -1.11 28.90
C VAL A 54 -2.16 -2.31 28.18
N THR A 55 -1.42 -3.42 28.12
CA THR A 55 -1.91 -4.66 27.50
C THR A 55 -3.06 -5.23 28.34
N ARG A 56 -3.85 -6.14 27.76
CA ARG A 56 -4.87 -6.90 28.51
C ARG A 56 -4.30 -7.71 29.67
N ARG A 57 -3.00 -8.02 29.64
CA ARG A 57 -2.27 -8.70 30.73
C ARG A 57 -1.81 -7.74 31.84
N GLY A 58 -2.08 -6.44 31.69
CA GLY A 58 -1.68 -5.39 32.63
C GLY A 58 -0.27 -4.85 32.42
N GLU A 59 0.43 -5.24 31.35
CA GLU A 59 1.78 -4.76 31.07
C GLU A 59 1.74 -3.36 30.46
N ARG A 60 2.53 -2.43 31.00
CA ARG A 60 2.62 -1.07 30.47
C ARG A 60 3.73 -1.00 29.44
N LEU A 61 3.37 -0.76 28.19
CA LEU A 61 4.30 -0.69 27.06
C LEU A 61 4.27 0.69 26.43
N SER A 62 5.36 1.04 25.73
CA SER A 62 5.39 2.23 24.88
C SER A 62 6.18 1.97 23.62
N TYR A 63 5.74 2.54 22.51
CA TYR A 63 6.34 2.32 21.21
C TYR A 63 6.33 3.63 20.38
N PRO A 64 7.31 3.81 19.47
CA PRO A 64 7.26 4.89 18.49
C PRO A 64 6.24 4.54 17.41
N GLU A 65 5.29 5.43 17.14
CA GLU A 65 4.36 5.25 16.02
C GLU A 65 5.03 5.77 14.74
N GLY A 66 5.20 4.87 13.76
CA GLY A 66 5.79 5.17 12.44
C GLY A 66 4.76 5.35 11.32
N GLY A 67 3.48 5.46 11.67
CA GLY A 67 2.37 5.54 10.73
C GLY A 67 2.20 6.88 10.02
N PHE A 68 1.32 6.90 9.02
CA PHE A 68 0.91 8.12 8.33
C PHE A 68 -0.08 8.91 9.20
N ILE A 69 0.46 9.62 10.18
CA ILE A 69 -0.30 10.43 11.14
C ILE A 69 0.28 11.84 11.23
N PHE A 70 -0.60 12.80 11.48
CA PHE A 70 -0.27 14.21 11.59
C PHE A 70 -1.02 14.80 12.78
N ASP A 71 -0.47 15.89 13.31
CA ASP A 71 -1.10 16.75 14.33
C ASP A 71 -1.45 16.05 15.66
N MET A 72 -0.72 15.00 16.03
CA MET A 72 -0.89 14.37 17.34
C MET A 72 -0.26 15.24 18.44
N LYS A 73 -0.92 15.32 19.59
CA LYS A 73 -0.47 16.10 20.76
C LYS A 73 -0.19 15.20 21.94
N VAL A 74 0.74 15.62 22.80
CA VAL A 74 0.99 14.93 24.07
C VAL A 74 -0.28 14.97 24.92
N GLY A 75 -0.68 13.83 25.44
CA GLY A 75 -1.91 13.66 26.22
C GLY A 75 -3.11 13.14 25.43
N ASP A 76 -3.05 13.13 24.10
CA ASP A 76 -4.14 12.61 23.26
C ASP A 76 -4.44 11.16 23.59
N VAL A 77 -5.73 10.85 23.73
CA VAL A 77 -6.22 9.49 23.90
C VAL A 77 -6.39 8.85 22.53
N VAL A 78 -5.78 7.68 22.36
CA VAL A 78 -5.72 6.98 21.09
C VAL A 78 -6.12 5.52 21.27
N GLN A 79 -6.56 4.87 20.20
CA GLN A 79 -6.77 3.43 20.21
C GLN A 79 -5.53 2.74 19.65
N VAL A 80 -4.97 1.81 20.42
CA VAL A 80 -3.81 1.00 20.05
C VAL A 80 -4.28 -0.41 19.77
N ARG A 81 -3.89 -0.92 18.60
CA ARG A 81 -4.09 -2.29 18.15
C ARG A 81 -2.78 -3.05 18.22
N TYR A 82 -2.81 -4.27 18.75
CA TYR A 82 -1.64 -5.15 18.81
C TYR A 82 -2.05 -6.63 18.83
N ALA A 83 -1.13 -7.52 18.44
CA ALA A 83 -1.30 -8.96 18.54
C ALA A 83 -0.83 -9.47 19.92
N GLU A 84 -1.62 -10.31 20.58
CA GLU A 84 -1.38 -10.70 21.99
C GLU A 84 -0.11 -11.53 22.22
N ASP A 85 0.38 -12.18 21.19
CA ASP A 85 1.65 -12.92 21.15
C ASP A 85 2.85 -11.98 21.16
N GLU A 86 2.81 -10.89 20.39
CA GLU A 86 3.91 -9.94 20.23
C GLU A 86 3.47 -8.48 20.36
N PRO A 87 3.06 -8.04 21.56
CA PRO A 87 2.36 -6.76 21.74
C PRO A 87 3.22 -5.55 21.39
N LEU A 88 4.53 -5.57 21.64
CA LEU A 88 5.41 -4.43 21.36
C LEU A 88 5.77 -4.32 19.87
N GLN A 89 5.95 -5.46 19.19
CA GLN A 89 6.39 -5.49 17.79
C GLN A 89 5.26 -5.16 16.82
N THR A 90 4.03 -5.48 17.22
CA THR A 90 2.83 -5.32 16.38
C THR A 90 1.97 -4.12 16.76
N ALA A 91 2.34 -3.38 17.82
CA ALA A 91 1.59 -2.22 18.26
C ALA A 91 1.53 -1.14 17.17
N THR A 92 0.31 -0.70 16.89
CA THR A 92 0.04 0.37 15.95
C THR A 92 -1.27 1.06 16.31
N LEU A 93 -1.47 2.29 15.83
CA LEU A 93 -2.76 2.97 15.99
C LEU A 93 -3.86 2.22 15.23
N ASP A 94 -5.03 2.10 15.86
CA ASP A 94 -6.24 1.58 15.22
C ASP A 94 -6.86 2.60 14.26
N LYS A 95 -6.10 2.97 13.23
CA LYS A 95 -6.51 3.90 12.18
C LYS A 95 -6.35 3.19 10.84
N VAL A 96 -7.39 3.29 10.00
CA VAL A 96 -7.38 2.71 8.64
C VAL A 96 -6.15 3.16 7.86
N GLY A 97 -5.81 4.46 7.95
CA GLY A 97 -4.63 5.03 7.29
C GLY A 97 -3.34 4.35 7.72
N THR A 98 -3.14 4.13 9.02
CA THR A 98 -1.94 3.47 9.54
C THR A 98 -1.87 1.99 9.14
N ILE A 99 -2.99 1.28 9.26
CA ILE A 99 -3.04 -0.18 9.04
C ILE A 99 -2.95 -0.55 7.55
N TRP A 100 -3.58 0.23 6.67
CA TRP A 100 -3.74 -0.12 5.25
C TRP A 100 -2.85 0.66 4.29
N PHE A 101 -2.02 1.59 4.77
CA PHE A 101 -1.15 2.41 3.91
C PHE A 101 -0.31 1.56 2.94
N GLY A 102 0.41 0.56 3.46
CA GLY A 102 1.28 -0.30 2.65
C GLY A 102 0.53 -1.04 1.53
N PRO A 103 -0.49 -1.85 1.85
CA PRO A 103 -1.29 -2.54 0.83
C PRO A 103 -1.93 -1.59 -0.20
N ILE A 104 -2.48 -0.46 0.24
CA ILE A 104 -3.11 0.53 -0.66
C ILE A 104 -2.06 1.14 -1.60
N LEU A 105 -0.90 1.55 -1.08
CA LEU A 105 0.17 2.13 -1.89
C LEU A 105 0.67 1.15 -2.95
N LEU A 106 0.91 -0.11 -2.57
CA LEU A 106 1.32 -1.16 -3.50
C LEU A 106 0.25 -1.42 -4.56
N ALA A 107 -1.04 -1.43 -4.18
CA ALA A 107 -2.14 -1.60 -5.11
C ALA A 107 -2.23 -0.46 -6.12
N LEU A 108 -2.08 0.79 -5.67
CA LEU A 108 -2.09 1.98 -6.54
C LEU A 108 -0.92 1.97 -7.53
N LEU A 109 0.30 1.67 -7.04
CA LEU A 109 1.48 1.56 -7.89
C LEU A 109 1.31 0.41 -8.89
N GLY A 110 1.00 -0.79 -8.42
CA GLY A 110 0.82 -1.97 -9.27
C GLY A 110 -0.27 -1.76 -10.34
N GLY A 111 -1.40 -1.18 -9.96
CA GLY A 111 -2.48 -0.82 -10.87
C GLY A 111 -2.04 0.22 -11.91
N GLY A 112 -1.31 1.25 -11.49
CA GLY A 112 -0.76 2.27 -12.39
C GLY A 112 0.21 1.70 -13.42
N PHE A 113 1.16 0.86 -13.00
CA PHE A 113 2.09 0.18 -13.90
C PHE A 113 1.37 -0.75 -14.86
N LEU A 114 0.41 -1.55 -14.37
CA LEU A 114 -0.37 -2.45 -15.21
C LEU A 114 -1.17 -1.70 -16.27
N ALA A 115 -1.86 -0.62 -15.88
CA ALA A 115 -2.65 0.22 -16.79
C ALA A 115 -1.75 0.89 -17.85
N ALA A 116 -0.62 1.46 -17.45
CA ALA A 116 0.33 2.11 -18.36
C ALA A 116 0.91 1.10 -19.36
N GLY A 117 1.28 -0.09 -18.90
CA GLY A 117 1.80 -1.16 -19.75
C GLY A 117 0.76 -1.66 -20.76
N LEU A 118 -0.48 -1.87 -20.32
CA LEU A 118 -1.57 -2.30 -21.18
C LEU A 118 -1.92 -1.23 -22.24
N LEU A 119 -2.01 0.04 -21.83
CA LEU A 119 -2.28 1.15 -22.73
C LEU A 119 -1.17 1.34 -23.78
N SER A 120 0.10 1.18 -23.37
CA SER A 120 1.25 1.18 -24.28
C SER A 120 1.16 0.04 -25.31
N TRP A 121 0.83 -1.17 -24.86
CA TRP A 121 0.66 -2.33 -25.73
C TRP A 121 -0.48 -2.12 -26.75
N LEU A 122 -1.63 -1.64 -26.30
CA LEU A 122 -2.79 -1.30 -27.15
C LEU A 122 -2.44 -0.24 -28.21
N ARG A 123 -1.73 0.83 -27.84
CA ARG A 123 -1.25 1.84 -28.80
C ARG A 123 -0.30 1.25 -29.83
N THR A 124 0.57 0.33 -29.43
CA THR A 124 1.52 -0.31 -30.34
C THR A 124 0.82 -1.23 -31.35
N ARG A 125 -0.23 -1.95 -30.92
CA ARG A 125 -1.10 -2.75 -31.79
C ARG A 125 -1.82 -1.89 -32.84
N ARG A 126 -2.36 -0.74 -32.42
CA ARG A 126 -3.09 0.18 -33.32
C ARG A 126 -2.21 0.76 -34.43
N LYS A 127 -1.00 1.22 -34.10
CA LYS A 127 -0.02 1.73 -35.10
C LYS A 127 0.46 0.66 -36.08
N GLY A 128 0.59 -0.59 -35.64
CA GLY A 128 0.94 -1.71 -36.51
C GLY A 128 -0.13 -2.01 -37.57
N GLY A 129 -1.41 -1.85 -37.22
CA GLY A 129 -2.53 -2.01 -38.15
C GLY A 129 -2.58 -0.92 -39.22
N GLU A 130 -2.38 0.35 -38.84
CA GLU A 130 -2.37 1.48 -39.80
C GLU A 130 -1.23 1.34 -40.84
N HIS A 131 -0.02 0.94 -40.44
CA HIS A 131 1.08 0.73 -41.38
C HIS A 131 0.82 -0.40 -42.38
N VAL A 132 0.16 -1.49 -41.96
CA VAL A 132 -0.20 -2.60 -42.86
C VAL A 132 -1.28 -2.16 -43.85
N VAL A 133 -2.30 -1.45 -43.39
CA VAL A 133 -3.39 -0.95 -44.26
C VAL A 133 -2.85 0.04 -45.31
N VAL A 134 -1.98 0.98 -44.92
CA VAL A 134 -1.37 1.94 -45.86
C VAL A 134 -0.50 1.22 -46.89
N LYS A 135 0.31 0.22 -46.48
CA LYS A 135 1.15 -0.55 -47.40
C LYS A 135 0.33 -1.37 -48.39
N THR A 136 -0.77 -1.98 -47.94
CA THR A 136 -1.68 -2.74 -48.80
C THR A 136 -2.40 -1.83 -49.80
N LYS A 137 -2.88 -0.66 -49.35
CA LYS A 137 -3.57 0.30 -50.23
C LYS A 137 -2.64 0.86 -51.31
N SER A 138 -1.38 1.15 -50.96
CA SER A 138 -0.39 1.61 -51.95
C SER A 138 -0.06 0.53 -53.00
N ARG A 139 0.00 -0.74 -52.61
CA ARG A 139 0.26 -1.86 -53.53
C ARG A 139 -0.90 -2.15 -54.51
N ALA A 140 -2.13 -1.83 -54.12
CA ALA A 140 -3.33 -2.03 -54.94
C ALA A 140 -3.56 -0.93 -56.00
N VAL A 141 -2.86 0.20 -55.91
CA VAL A 141 -3.00 1.34 -56.85
C VAL A 141 -2.00 1.26 -58.02
N PHE A 142 -1.01 0.36 -57.95
CA PHE A 142 0.02 0.17 -58.99
C PHE A 142 -0.23 -1.02 -59.93
N HIS A 143 -1.46 -1.51 -60.03
CA HIS A 143 -1.86 -2.56 -60.97
C HIS A 143 -3.06 -2.15 -61.81
#